data_AF-A0A7S1R5V2-F1
#
_entry.id   AF-A0A7S1R5V2-F1
#
_cell.length_a   1.000
_cell.length_b   1.000
_cell.length_c   1.000
_cell.angle_alpha   90.00
_cell.angle_beta   90.00
_cell.angle_gamma   90.00
#
_symmetry.space_group_name_H-M   'P 1'
#
loop_
_entity.id
_entity.type
_entity.pdbx_description
1 polymer ?
#
loop_
_entity_poly.entity_id
_entity_poly.type
_entity_poly.pdbx_seq_one_letter_code
_entity_poly.pdbx_strand_id
1 'polypeptide(L)'
;AACGMKRPAESIDAATVAPVLPPLAPAPCGAADLDESGPPPVPQPFRRVRVIRTAKNTGDLLAELKPLALGADGSGGAQASSVYVAPHSCSDKPFLGFGGSFTEASAVVLKRMSAERQDEIIRAYFDPVQGIGYSIGRVPIASCDFSLGNWTCGDLREGDQSLSGFNLDRYRAAILPLLKAALAVRQAPIRLLASPWSPVPWMKTKKLFYGDGHLKPECAPAWALHFAKFIRGMEEYGIPIWAVSVQNEPEAAQSWESCIYTAE
;
A
#
# COMPACT_ATOMS: atom_id res chain seq x y z
N ALA A 1 -43.60 26.22 19.68
CA ALA A 1 -44.39 25.57 18.63
C ALA A 1 -43.54 24.49 17.99
N ALA A 2 -43.99 23.24 18.09
CA ALA A 2 -43.33 22.08 17.51
C ALA A 2 -43.75 21.88 16.05
N CYS A 3 -42.80 21.50 15.19
CA CYS A 3 -42.96 20.72 13.95
C CYS A 3 -41.55 20.53 13.37
N GLY A 4 -40.97 19.35 13.14
CA GLY A 4 -41.55 18.02 13.04
C GLY A 4 -41.69 17.58 11.58
N MET A 5 -40.58 17.38 10.85
CA MET A 5 -40.56 16.66 9.57
C MET A 5 -39.26 15.83 9.52
N LYS A 6 -39.25 14.61 10.06
CA LYS A 6 -39.48 13.32 9.37
C LYS A 6 -38.70 13.17 8.04
N ARG A 7 -37.63 12.38 8.14
CA ARG A 7 -36.93 11.70 7.03
C ARG A 7 -37.92 10.87 6.19
N PRO A 8 -37.74 10.76 4.87
CA PRO A 8 -37.98 9.52 4.17
C PRO A 8 -36.73 8.63 4.30
N ALA A 9 -36.94 7.44 4.87
CA ALA A 9 -36.01 6.34 4.71
C ALA A 9 -36.24 5.76 3.30
N GLU A 10 -35.33 6.01 2.38
CA GLU A 10 -35.26 5.22 1.16
C GLU A 10 -34.46 3.96 1.48
N SER A 11 -35.20 2.86 1.56
CA SER A 11 -34.69 1.50 1.59
C SER A 11 -33.91 1.24 0.30
N ILE A 12 -32.59 1.21 0.38
CA ILE A 12 -31.76 0.71 -0.70
C ILE A 12 -31.80 -0.81 -0.59
N ASP A 13 -32.38 -1.41 -1.62
CA ASP A 13 -32.59 -2.85 -1.79
C ASP A 13 -31.28 -3.63 -1.59
N ALA A 14 -31.30 -4.60 -0.70
CA ALA A 14 -30.16 -5.43 -0.29
C ALA A 14 -29.83 -6.53 -1.31
N ALA A 15 -29.95 -6.24 -2.61
CA ALA A 15 -29.86 -7.22 -3.67
C ALA A 15 -28.98 -6.74 -4.84
N THR A 16 -27.76 -6.29 -4.55
CA THR A 16 -26.63 -6.34 -5.52
C THR A 16 -25.29 -6.13 -4.80
N VAL A 17 -25.06 -6.88 -3.72
CA VAL A 17 -23.71 -7.04 -3.18
C VAL A 17 -22.98 -7.99 -4.15
N ALA A 18 -22.11 -7.43 -4.98
CA ALA A 18 -21.17 -8.23 -5.75
C ALA A 18 -20.41 -9.16 -4.79
N PRO A 19 -20.24 -10.45 -5.11
CA PRO A 19 -19.66 -11.40 -4.18
C PRO A 19 -18.26 -10.93 -3.79
N VAL A 20 -18.01 -10.93 -2.49
CA VAL A 20 -16.69 -10.82 -1.87
C VAL A 20 -15.74 -11.75 -2.62
N LEU A 21 -14.75 -11.19 -3.31
CA LEU A 21 -13.69 -12.00 -3.92
C LEU A 21 -13.02 -12.77 -2.78
N PRO A 22 -12.93 -14.11 -2.85
CA PRO A 22 -12.25 -14.87 -1.82
C PRO A 22 -10.78 -14.43 -1.78
N PRO A 23 -10.08 -14.58 -0.64
CA PRO A 23 -8.64 -14.43 -0.62
C PRO A 23 -8.06 -15.33 -1.72
N LEU A 24 -7.18 -14.77 -2.55
CA LEU A 24 -6.41 -15.54 -3.53
C LEU A 24 -5.63 -16.61 -2.76
N ALA A 25 -6.18 -17.82 -2.71
CA ALA A 25 -5.42 -19.01 -2.39
C ALA A 25 -4.30 -19.11 -3.43
N PRO A 26 -3.07 -19.52 -3.04
CA PRO A 26 -2.09 -19.92 -4.03
C PRO A 26 -2.75 -20.98 -4.91
N ALA A 27 -2.63 -20.83 -6.23
CA ALA A 27 -3.14 -21.81 -7.17
C ALA A 27 -2.66 -23.20 -6.72
N PRO A 28 -3.56 -24.16 -6.46
CA PRO A 28 -3.13 -25.52 -6.23
C PRO A 28 -2.40 -25.98 -7.50
N CYS A 29 -1.19 -26.48 -7.31
CA CYS A 29 -0.47 -27.17 -8.36
C CYS A 29 -1.24 -28.47 -8.66
N GLY A 30 -1.98 -28.48 -9.77
CA GLY A 30 -2.81 -29.61 -10.24
C GLY A 30 -4.24 -29.59 -9.69
N ALA A 31 -5.30 -29.85 -10.46
CA ALA A 31 -5.42 -30.30 -11.84
C ALA A 31 -6.62 -29.58 -12.47
N ALA A 32 -6.42 -28.99 -13.65
CA ALA A 32 -7.53 -28.63 -14.52
C ALA A 32 -7.96 -29.90 -15.27
N ASP A 33 -9.27 -30.09 -15.41
CA ASP A 33 -9.87 -31.16 -16.19
C ASP A 33 -9.18 -31.26 -17.57
N LEU A 34 -8.50 -32.40 -17.76
CA LEU A 34 -7.72 -32.69 -18.95
C LEU A 34 -8.67 -33.19 -20.03
N ASP A 35 -8.94 -32.36 -21.03
CA ASP A 35 -9.14 -32.86 -22.38
C ASP A 35 -7.78 -33.40 -22.88
N GLU A 36 -7.50 -34.67 -22.55
CA GLU A 36 -6.27 -35.37 -22.91
C GLU A 36 -6.27 -35.76 -24.40
N SER A 37 -5.81 -34.86 -25.26
CA SER A 37 -5.33 -35.26 -26.59
C SER A 37 -4.16 -34.43 -27.12
N GLY A 38 -3.28 -33.96 -26.24
CA GLY A 38 -1.99 -33.42 -26.66
C GLY A 38 -1.00 -33.28 -25.50
N PRO A 39 0.31 -33.49 -25.74
CA PRO A 39 1.32 -33.18 -24.74
C PRO A 39 1.19 -31.69 -24.34
N PRO A 40 1.40 -31.34 -23.06
CA PRO A 40 1.37 -29.95 -22.62
C PRO A 40 2.31 -29.13 -23.51
N PRO A 41 1.91 -27.90 -23.93
CA PRO A 41 2.74 -27.09 -24.79
C PRO A 41 4.10 -26.88 -24.11
N VAL A 42 5.16 -27.36 -24.75
CA VAL A 42 6.54 -27.13 -24.30
C VAL A 42 6.74 -25.61 -24.30
N PRO A 43 7.08 -24.99 -23.15
CA PRO A 43 7.36 -23.56 -23.11
C PRO A 43 8.45 -23.26 -24.13
N GLN A 44 8.16 -22.38 -25.09
CA GLN A 44 9.19 -21.95 -26.04
C GLN A 44 10.33 -21.30 -25.25
N PRO A 45 11.60 -21.69 -25.47
CA PRO A 45 12.70 -21.11 -24.74
C PRO A 45 12.72 -19.60 -25.00
N PHE A 46 12.85 -18.81 -23.93
CA PHE A 46 13.08 -17.37 -24.08
C PHE A 46 14.28 -17.17 -25.00
N ARG A 47 14.12 -16.42 -26.10
CA ARG A 47 15.20 -16.21 -27.09
C ARG A 47 15.87 -14.84 -26.96
N ARG A 48 15.25 -13.92 -26.22
CA ARG A 48 15.69 -12.53 -26.11
C ARG A 48 15.57 -12.05 -24.68
N VAL A 49 16.54 -11.24 -24.27
CA VAL A 49 16.58 -10.55 -22.98
C VAL A 49 16.31 -9.08 -23.24
N ARG A 50 15.27 -8.55 -22.58
CA ARG A 50 15.05 -7.11 -22.50
C ARG A 50 16.05 -6.52 -21.51
N VAL A 51 16.74 -5.45 -21.92
CA VAL A 51 17.78 -4.81 -21.10
C VAL A 51 17.37 -3.38 -20.81
N ILE A 52 17.26 -3.05 -19.53
CA ILE A 52 16.97 -1.70 -19.04
C ILE A 52 18.18 -1.24 -18.23
N ARG A 53 18.69 -0.05 -18.52
CA ARG A 53 19.88 0.50 -17.86
C ARG A 53 19.59 1.87 -17.24
N THR A 54 20.04 2.02 -16.00
CA THR A 54 20.28 3.33 -15.38
C THR A 54 21.77 3.41 -15.07
N ALA A 55 22.46 4.42 -15.57
CA ALA A 55 23.90 4.55 -15.39
C ALA A 55 24.31 6.00 -15.13
N LYS A 56 25.16 6.18 -14.12
CA LYS A 56 25.66 7.49 -13.72
C LYS A 56 26.48 8.11 -14.86
N ASN A 57 26.25 9.39 -15.14
CA ASN A 57 26.96 10.18 -16.15
C ASN A 57 26.79 9.73 -17.61
N THR A 58 25.87 8.81 -17.93
CA THR A 58 25.61 8.39 -19.32
C THR A 58 24.33 8.97 -19.90
N GLY A 59 23.49 9.61 -19.06
CA GLY A 59 22.14 10.04 -19.42
C GLY A 59 21.13 8.90 -19.45
N ASP A 60 21.56 7.64 -19.25
CA ASP A 60 20.64 6.50 -19.20
C ASP A 60 19.84 6.54 -17.90
N LEU A 61 18.54 6.76 -18.01
CA LEU A 61 17.57 6.75 -16.91
C LEU A 61 16.44 5.80 -17.30
N LEU A 62 16.45 4.59 -16.74
CA LEU A 62 15.55 3.50 -17.15
C LEU A 62 15.54 3.29 -18.69
N ALA A 63 16.68 3.51 -19.34
CA ALA A 63 16.79 3.47 -20.79
C ALA A 63 16.71 2.01 -21.28
N GLU A 64 15.81 1.75 -22.22
CA GLU A 64 15.74 0.45 -22.89
C GLU A 64 16.84 0.35 -23.94
N LEU A 65 17.72 -0.64 -23.77
CA LEU A 65 18.82 -0.91 -24.68
C LEU A 65 18.44 -1.96 -25.71
N LYS A 66 19.30 -2.12 -26.73
CA LYS A 66 19.15 -3.20 -27.72
C LYS A 66 18.99 -4.55 -27.00
N PRO A 67 17.92 -5.31 -27.26
CA PRO A 67 17.72 -6.62 -26.65
C PRO A 67 18.87 -7.58 -26.99
N LEU A 68 19.29 -8.37 -26.00
CA LEU A 68 20.32 -9.37 -26.19
C LEU A 68 19.68 -10.69 -26.64
N ALA A 69 20.35 -11.40 -27.55
CA ALA A 69 19.97 -12.76 -27.90
C ALA A 69 20.62 -13.73 -26.92
N LEU A 70 19.87 -14.72 -26.44
CA LEU A 70 20.45 -15.80 -25.66
C LEU A 70 21.22 -16.75 -26.59
N GLY A 71 22.51 -16.95 -26.29
CA GLY A 71 23.38 -17.88 -27.01
C GLY A 71 23.34 -19.28 -26.40
N ALA A 72 24.11 -20.21 -26.98
CA ALA A 72 24.34 -21.51 -26.37
C ALA A 72 25.15 -21.37 -25.07
N ASP A 73 24.91 -22.29 -24.13
CA ASP A 73 25.67 -22.36 -22.88
C ASP A 73 27.19 -22.44 -23.15
N GLY A 74 27.99 -21.73 -22.36
CA GLY A 74 29.45 -21.74 -22.49
C GLY A 74 30.01 -20.95 -23.68
N SER A 75 29.19 -20.20 -24.41
CA SER A 75 29.64 -19.32 -25.50
C SER A 75 30.33 -18.02 -25.03
N GLY A 76 30.38 -17.77 -23.73
CA GLY A 76 31.17 -16.68 -23.14
C GLY A 76 32.67 -17.00 -23.19
N GLY A 77 33.49 -16.03 -23.62
CA GLY A 77 34.95 -16.21 -23.65
C GLY A 77 35.51 -16.54 -22.26
N ALA A 78 36.61 -17.28 -22.20
CA ALA A 78 37.23 -17.83 -20.97
C ALA A 78 37.63 -16.80 -19.88
N GLN A 79 37.46 -15.49 -20.13
CA GLN A 79 37.70 -14.40 -19.16
C GLN A 79 36.43 -13.65 -18.73
N ALA A 80 35.23 -14.09 -19.12
CA ALA A 80 33.99 -13.41 -18.76
C ALA A 80 33.56 -13.75 -17.32
N SER A 81 33.35 -12.72 -16.48
CA SER A 81 32.64 -12.88 -15.22
C SER A 81 31.24 -13.44 -15.49
N SER A 82 30.95 -14.61 -14.91
CA SER A 82 29.72 -15.35 -15.17
C SER A 82 28.87 -15.44 -13.90
N VAL A 83 27.56 -15.24 -14.03
CA VAL A 83 26.57 -15.44 -12.97
C VAL A 83 25.62 -16.54 -13.41
N TYR A 84 25.49 -17.58 -12.59
CA TYR A 84 24.60 -18.70 -12.85
C TYR A 84 23.32 -18.54 -12.02
N VAL A 85 22.16 -18.62 -12.67
CA VAL A 85 20.87 -18.70 -11.99
C VAL A 85 20.58 -20.17 -11.73
N ALA A 86 20.54 -20.59 -10.46
CA ALA A 86 20.21 -21.96 -10.08
C ALA A 86 18.68 -22.12 -9.98
N PRO A 87 18.00 -22.72 -10.99
CA PRO A 87 16.54 -22.77 -11.03
C PRO A 87 15.93 -23.65 -9.92
N HIS A 88 16.74 -24.53 -9.31
CA HIS A 88 16.31 -25.40 -8.21
C HIS A 88 16.49 -24.78 -6.82
N SER A 89 17.04 -23.56 -6.74
CA SER A 89 17.21 -22.80 -5.49
C SER A 89 16.15 -21.72 -5.30
N CYS A 90 14.97 -21.89 -5.92
CA CYS A 90 13.85 -20.97 -5.75
C CYS A 90 13.37 -20.97 -4.30
N SER A 91 13.12 -19.78 -3.75
CA SER A 91 12.43 -19.66 -2.48
C SER A 91 10.93 -19.90 -2.69
N ASP A 92 10.30 -20.66 -1.80
CA ASP A 92 8.84 -20.80 -1.76
C ASP A 92 8.13 -19.51 -1.28
N LYS A 93 8.90 -18.53 -0.80
CA LYS A 93 8.34 -17.24 -0.37
C LYS A 93 7.96 -16.40 -1.59
N PRO A 94 6.69 -15.96 -1.69
CA PRO A 94 6.26 -15.16 -2.83
C PRO A 94 6.94 -13.79 -2.81
N PHE A 95 7.39 -13.34 -3.97
CA PHE A 95 7.78 -11.95 -4.14
C PHE A 95 6.54 -11.04 -4.10
N LEU A 96 6.48 -10.13 -3.13
CA LEU A 96 5.29 -9.31 -2.88
C LEU A 96 5.19 -8.08 -3.80
N GLY A 97 6.32 -7.53 -4.25
CA GLY A 97 6.34 -6.33 -5.10
C GLY A 97 7.24 -5.20 -4.60
N PHE A 98 7.14 -4.08 -5.29
CA PHE A 98 7.78 -2.80 -4.96
C PHE A 98 6.73 -1.69 -4.85
N GLY A 99 7.07 -0.61 -4.16
CA GLY A 99 6.09 0.40 -3.79
C GLY A 99 6.67 1.68 -3.20
N GLY A 100 5.74 2.54 -2.78
CA GLY A 100 6.02 3.80 -2.10
C GLY A 100 4.99 4.13 -1.02
N SER A 101 5.19 5.22 -0.29
CA SER A 101 4.30 5.65 0.79
C SER A 101 3.33 6.75 0.33
N PHE A 102 2.05 6.58 0.63
CA PHE A 102 0.96 7.52 0.38
C PHE A 102 0.81 8.49 1.56
N THR A 103 1.83 9.31 1.80
CA THR A 103 1.82 10.31 2.88
C THR A 103 0.97 11.53 2.50
N GLU A 104 0.53 12.31 3.49
CA GLU A 104 -0.18 13.57 3.24
C GLU A 104 0.70 14.54 2.41
N ALA A 105 1.99 14.62 2.69
CA ALA A 105 2.92 15.44 1.91
C ALA A 105 2.94 15.03 0.43
N SER A 106 3.04 13.72 0.13
CA SER A 106 3.05 13.22 -1.26
C SER A 106 1.76 13.60 -2.00
N ALA A 107 0.61 13.45 -1.33
CA ALA A 107 -0.69 13.78 -1.89
C ALA A 107 -0.86 15.29 -2.11
N VAL A 108 -0.44 16.11 -1.16
CA VAL A 108 -0.55 17.58 -1.24
C VAL A 108 0.38 18.14 -2.32
N VAL A 109 1.62 17.65 -2.40
CA VAL A 109 2.57 18.07 -3.44
C VAL A 109 2.03 17.73 -4.82
N LEU A 110 1.52 16.51 -5.02
CA LEU A 110 0.92 16.11 -6.29
C LEU A 110 -0.30 16.97 -6.63
N LYS A 111 -1.21 17.19 -5.68
CA LYS A 111 -2.44 17.99 -5.87
C LYS A 111 -2.18 19.45 -6.27
N ARG A 112 -0.99 20.00 -5.98
CA ARG A 112 -0.58 21.36 -6.36
C ARG A 112 -0.09 21.46 -7.81
N MET A 113 0.15 20.34 -8.48
CA MET A 113 0.59 20.32 -9.88
C MET A 113 -0.60 20.45 -10.84
N SER A 114 -0.33 20.72 -12.12
CA SER A 114 -1.36 20.68 -13.16
C SER A 114 -1.90 19.26 -13.35
N ALA A 115 -3.11 19.11 -13.91
CA ALA A 115 -3.74 17.81 -14.12
C ALA A 115 -2.87 16.88 -14.99
N GLU A 116 -2.20 17.45 -16.00
CA GLU A 116 -1.31 16.72 -16.91
C GLU A 116 -0.10 16.16 -16.16
N ARG A 117 0.51 16.95 -15.27
CA ARG A 117 1.65 16.49 -14.46
C ARG A 117 1.24 15.47 -13.41
N GLN A 118 0.03 15.60 -12.86
CA GLN A 118 -0.52 14.60 -11.94
C GLN A 118 -0.67 13.26 -12.66
N ASP A 119 -1.29 13.24 -13.84
CA ASP A 119 -1.48 12.02 -14.65
C ASP A 119 -0.13 11.41 -15.06
N GLU A 120 0.83 12.22 -15.52
CA GLU A 120 2.19 11.78 -15.87
C GLU A 120 2.87 11.06 -14.71
N ILE A 121 2.85 11.64 -13.51
CA ILE A 121 3.49 11.05 -12.32
C ILE A 121 2.78 9.77 -11.89
N ILE A 122 1.45 9.76 -11.86
CA ILE A 122 0.69 8.58 -11.46
C ILE A 122 0.94 7.43 -12.45
N ARG A 123 0.94 7.71 -13.76
CA ARG A 123 1.29 6.72 -14.80
C ARG A 123 2.72 6.22 -14.64
N ALA A 124 3.69 7.11 -14.46
CA ALA A 124 5.08 6.73 -14.30
C ALA A 124 5.28 5.75 -13.14
N TYR A 125 4.56 5.92 -12.02
CA TYR A 125 4.65 5.01 -10.88
C TYR A 125 3.80 3.72 -11.01
N PHE A 126 2.55 3.84 -11.45
CA PHE A 126 1.55 2.78 -11.27
C PHE A 126 1.14 2.05 -12.54
N ASP A 127 1.36 2.62 -13.72
CA ASP A 127 1.08 1.94 -14.98
C ASP A 127 2.06 0.76 -15.15
N PRO A 128 1.56 -0.49 -15.32
CA PRO A 128 2.43 -1.67 -15.39
C PRO A 128 3.14 -1.82 -16.75
N VAL A 129 2.76 -1.05 -17.76
CA VAL A 129 3.30 -1.12 -19.12
C VAL A 129 4.16 0.10 -19.43
N GLN A 130 3.63 1.30 -19.16
CA GLN A 130 4.28 2.57 -19.47
C GLN A 130 5.07 3.14 -18.29
N GLY A 131 4.85 2.61 -17.08
CA GLY A 131 5.53 3.01 -15.85
C GLY A 131 6.34 1.88 -15.22
N ILE A 132 6.65 2.04 -13.94
CA ILE A 132 7.40 1.04 -13.14
C ILE A 132 6.48 0.08 -12.36
N GLY A 133 5.16 0.18 -12.54
CA GLY A 133 4.19 -0.81 -12.08
C GLY A 133 4.17 -1.09 -10.58
N TYR A 134 4.28 -0.05 -9.73
CA TYR A 134 4.18 -0.21 -8.27
C TYR A 134 2.95 -1.01 -7.86
N SER A 135 3.17 -2.00 -6.99
CA SER A 135 2.16 -2.98 -6.58
C SER A 135 1.99 -3.07 -5.06
N ILE A 136 2.83 -2.37 -4.30
CA ILE A 136 2.73 -2.21 -2.85
C ILE A 136 2.57 -0.72 -2.55
N GLY A 137 1.82 -0.39 -1.51
CA GLY A 137 1.74 0.95 -0.95
C GLY A 137 1.85 0.91 0.57
N ARG A 138 2.46 1.93 1.17
CA ARG A 138 2.35 2.16 2.61
C ARG A 138 1.43 3.35 2.86
N VAL A 139 0.52 3.27 3.82
CA VAL A 139 -0.34 4.39 4.20
C VAL A 139 -0.19 4.67 5.70
N PRO A 140 0.11 5.91 6.11
CA PRO A 140 0.04 6.26 7.52
C PRO A 140 -1.37 6.09 8.07
N ILE A 141 -1.50 5.58 9.29
CA ILE A 141 -2.70 5.72 10.11
C ILE A 141 -2.52 6.97 10.96
N ALA A 142 -3.40 7.96 10.81
CA ALA A 142 -3.23 9.33 11.30
C ALA A 142 -2.00 10.04 10.70
N SER A 143 -1.55 11.12 11.35
CA SER A 143 -0.41 11.91 10.92
C SER A 143 0.93 11.23 11.15
N CYS A 144 1.93 11.73 10.43
CA CYS A 144 3.35 11.40 10.58
C CYS A 144 4.20 12.65 10.29
N ASP A 145 5.52 12.51 10.39
CA ASP A 145 6.52 13.53 10.02
C ASP A 145 6.31 14.14 8.62
N PHE A 146 5.83 13.35 7.66
CA PHE A 146 5.42 13.80 6.31
C PHE A 146 3.95 14.24 6.22
N SER A 147 3.45 14.88 7.28
CA SER A 147 2.13 15.52 7.33
C SER A 147 2.26 17.03 7.49
N LEU A 148 1.19 17.78 7.20
CA LEU A 148 1.17 19.25 7.34
C LEU A 148 1.06 19.73 8.80
N GLY A 149 1.04 18.81 9.75
CA GLY A 149 0.91 19.04 11.19
C GLY A 149 0.47 17.75 11.88
N ASN A 150 0.29 17.78 13.21
CA ASN A 150 -0.19 16.63 13.97
C ASN A 150 -1.73 16.54 13.89
N TRP A 151 -2.26 15.33 13.65
CA TRP A 151 -3.69 15.08 13.57
C TRP A 151 -4.02 13.59 13.72
N THR A 152 -5.30 13.29 13.89
CA THR A 152 -5.82 11.92 14.00
C THR A 152 -7.03 11.69 13.10
N CYS A 153 -7.53 10.45 13.04
CA CYS A 153 -8.70 10.07 12.26
C CYS A 153 -9.99 10.60 12.90
N GLY A 154 -10.23 11.91 12.75
CA GLY A 154 -11.39 12.62 13.28
C GLY A 154 -11.13 13.40 14.57
N ASP A 155 -12.19 13.86 15.22
CA ASP A 155 -12.12 14.60 16.48
C ASP A 155 -12.29 13.65 17.67
N LEU A 156 -11.18 13.06 18.10
CA LEU A 156 -11.17 12.05 19.17
C LEU A 156 -11.08 12.72 20.55
N ARG A 157 -12.26 13.00 21.11
CA ARG A 157 -12.42 13.66 22.43
C ARG A 157 -11.66 12.92 23.54
N GLU A 158 -11.08 13.68 24.47
CA GLU A 158 -10.32 13.13 25.59
C GLU A 158 -11.20 12.19 26.44
N GLY A 159 -10.70 10.97 26.65
CA GLY A 159 -11.38 9.94 27.44
C GLY A 159 -12.49 9.19 26.70
N ASP A 160 -12.84 9.56 25.46
CA ASP A 160 -13.84 8.83 24.67
C ASP A 160 -13.25 7.52 24.12
N GLN A 161 -13.38 6.45 24.91
CA GLN A 161 -12.95 5.10 24.54
C GLN A 161 -13.77 4.51 23.38
N SER A 162 -14.95 5.07 23.04
CA SER A 162 -15.80 4.60 21.93
C SER A 162 -15.37 5.12 20.57
N LEU A 163 -14.52 6.16 20.54
CA LEU A 163 -14.08 6.87 19.34
C LEU A 163 -15.27 7.35 18.49
N SER A 164 -16.23 8.00 19.13
CA SER A 164 -17.47 8.48 18.50
C SER A 164 -17.21 9.53 17.42
N GLY A 165 -16.13 10.32 17.55
CA GLY A 165 -15.71 11.32 16.57
C GLY A 165 -14.82 10.78 15.44
N PHE A 166 -14.62 9.47 15.34
CA PHE A 166 -13.77 8.87 14.31
C PHE A 166 -14.30 9.16 12.90
N ASN A 167 -13.43 9.64 12.01
CA ASN A 167 -13.72 9.77 10.58
C ASN A 167 -12.43 9.75 9.73
N LEU A 168 -12.60 9.77 8.41
CA LEU A 168 -11.52 9.79 7.43
C LEU A 168 -11.50 11.08 6.58
N ASP A 169 -12.06 12.19 7.08
CA ASP A 169 -12.20 13.42 6.28
C ASP A 169 -10.85 13.98 5.80
N ARG A 170 -9.81 13.89 6.63
CA ARG A 170 -8.47 14.30 6.23
C ARG A 170 -7.88 13.41 5.13
N TYR A 171 -8.16 12.12 5.16
CA TYR A 171 -7.81 11.21 4.07
C TYR A 171 -8.58 11.57 2.79
N ARG A 172 -9.88 11.83 2.89
CA ARG A 172 -10.72 12.23 1.74
C ARG A 172 -10.21 13.51 1.06
N ALA A 173 -9.66 14.44 1.82
CA ALA A 173 -9.19 15.72 1.28
C ALA A 173 -7.95 15.61 0.39
N ALA A 174 -7.04 14.66 0.66
CA ALA A 174 -5.76 14.55 -0.02
C ALA A 174 -5.34 13.11 -0.38
N ILE A 175 -5.32 12.18 0.58
CA ILE A 175 -4.73 10.84 0.41
C ILE A 175 -5.61 9.92 -0.45
N LEU A 176 -6.93 9.89 -0.24
CA LEU A 176 -7.84 9.03 -1.02
C LEU A 176 -7.88 9.39 -2.51
N PRO A 177 -7.90 10.68 -2.92
CA PRO A 177 -7.77 11.03 -4.34
C PRO A 177 -6.53 10.43 -5.00
N LEU A 178 -5.36 10.52 -4.36
CA LEU A 178 -4.12 9.93 -4.86
C LEU A 178 -4.22 8.40 -4.97
N LEU A 179 -4.67 7.72 -3.90
CA LEU A 179 -4.83 6.26 -3.92
C LEU A 179 -5.79 5.79 -5.02
N LYS A 180 -6.93 6.48 -5.19
CA LYS A 180 -7.92 6.14 -6.22
C LYS A 180 -7.35 6.33 -7.63
N ALA A 181 -6.59 7.40 -7.86
CA ALA A 181 -5.95 7.62 -9.16
C ALA A 181 -4.88 6.56 -9.46
N ALA A 182 -4.09 6.17 -8.45
CA ALA A 182 -3.11 5.08 -8.58
C ALA A 182 -3.79 3.73 -8.92
N LEU A 183 -4.87 3.38 -8.23
CA LEU A 183 -5.64 2.16 -8.51
C LEU A 183 -6.25 2.17 -9.91
N ALA A 184 -6.79 3.32 -10.35
CA ALA A 184 -7.40 3.47 -11.67
C ALA A 184 -6.38 3.26 -12.81
N VAL A 185 -5.19 3.82 -12.68
CA VAL A 185 -4.09 3.65 -13.65
C VAL A 185 -3.55 2.23 -13.62
N ARG A 186 -3.38 1.66 -12.43
CA ARG A 186 -2.81 0.32 -12.27
C ARG A 186 -3.69 -0.79 -12.84
N GLN A 187 -5.01 -0.64 -12.72
CA GLN A 187 -6.02 -1.67 -13.07
C GLN A 187 -5.81 -3.02 -12.35
N ALA A 188 -5.13 -3.01 -11.20
CA ALA A 188 -4.91 -4.16 -10.35
C ALA A 188 -4.78 -3.72 -8.89
N PRO A 189 -5.01 -4.60 -7.90
CA PRO A 189 -4.84 -4.25 -6.51
C PRO A 189 -3.44 -3.73 -6.18
N ILE A 190 -3.38 -2.75 -5.28
CA ILE A 190 -2.17 -2.32 -4.59
C ILE A 190 -2.24 -2.91 -3.18
N ARG A 191 -1.23 -3.68 -2.78
CA ARG A 191 -1.15 -4.21 -1.41
C ARG A 191 -0.81 -3.08 -0.45
N LEU A 192 -1.79 -2.61 0.30
CA LEU A 192 -1.60 -1.50 1.24
C LEU A 192 -1.23 -2.00 2.63
N LEU A 193 -0.04 -1.60 3.09
CA LEU A 193 0.41 -1.73 4.48
C LEU A 193 0.07 -0.43 5.23
N ALA A 194 -0.75 -0.51 6.28
CA ALA A 194 -1.04 0.63 7.12
C ALA A 194 -0.19 0.62 8.40
N SER A 195 0.33 1.78 8.81
CA SER A 195 1.19 1.90 9.99
C SER A 195 0.87 3.19 10.75
N PRO A 196 0.59 3.15 12.07
CA PRO A 196 0.48 4.38 12.85
C PRO A 196 1.85 4.89 13.27
N TRP A 197 1.98 6.20 13.48
CA TRP A 197 3.14 6.79 14.17
C TRP A 197 2.86 7.08 15.64
N SER A 198 1.63 7.45 15.99
CA SER A 198 1.29 7.69 17.40
C SER A 198 -0.20 7.55 17.68
N PRO A 199 -0.59 7.02 18.86
CA PRO A 199 -1.91 7.26 19.44
C PRO A 199 -2.14 8.75 19.70
N VAL A 200 -3.41 9.14 19.87
CA VAL A 200 -3.75 10.50 20.29
C VAL A 200 -3.18 10.83 21.67
N PRO A 201 -2.86 12.10 21.96
CA PRO A 201 -2.21 12.51 23.21
C PRO A 201 -2.82 11.90 24.47
N TRP A 202 -4.14 11.97 24.63
CA TRP A 202 -4.79 11.47 25.85
C TRP A 202 -4.69 9.95 26.05
N MET A 203 -4.34 9.17 25.02
CA MET A 203 -4.07 7.73 25.14
C MET A 203 -2.63 7.45 25.59
N LYS A 204 -1.74 8.43 25.61
CA LYS A 204 -0.31 8.26 25.92
C LYS A 204 0.05 8.72 27.33
N THR A 205 1.11 8.14 27.88
CA THR A 205 1.64 8.47 29.22
C THR A 205 2.08 9.93 29.35
N LYS A 206 2.66 10.50 28.29
CA LYS A 206 3.17 11.89 28.26
C LYS A 206 2.18 12.92 27.73
N LYS A 207 0.99 12.50 27.29
CA LYS A 207 0.00 13.38 26.65
C LYS A 207 0.54 14.22 25.49
N LEU A 208 1.43 13.65 24.67
CA LEU A 208 2.05 14.28 23.52
C LEU A 208 2.09 13.32 22.33
N PHE A 209 1.99 13.82 21.10
CA PHE A 209 2.13 13.01 19.89
C PHE A 209 3.55 12.45 19.71
N TYR A 210 4.57 13.18 20.12
CA TYR A 210 5.99 12.87 19.92
C TYR A 210 6.67 12.46 21.23
N GLY A 211 7.98 12.20 21.16
CA GLY A 211 8.83 11.87 22.30
C GLY A 211 8.77 10.40 22.73
N ASP A 212 9.10 10.16 24.00
CA ASP A 212 9.29 8.84 24.63
C ASP A 212 8.02 8.28 25.28
N GLY A 213 6.84 8.81 24.92
CA GLY A 213 5.58 8.37 25.49
C GLY A 213 5.16 6.96 25.02
N HIS A 214 4.50 6.24 25.92
CA HIS A 214 3.93 4.91 25.66
C HIS A 214 2.41 4.97 25.60
N LEU A 215 1.79 3.99 24.93
CA LEU A 215 0.35 3.77 25.02
C LEU A 215 -0.01 3.36 26.45
N LYS A 216 -1.01 4.00 27.04
CA LYS A 216 -1.49 3.62 28.37
C LYS A 216 -2.26 2.28 28.29
N PRO A 217 -2.02 1.31 29.19
CA PRO A 217 -2.66 0.00 29.13
C PRO A 217 -4.20 0.07 29.06
N GLU A 218 -4.82 0.98 29.81
CA GLU A 218 -6.27 1.16 29.81
C GLU A 218 -6.84 1.72 28.49
N CYS A 219 -5.98 2.26 27.62
CA CYS A 219 -6.36 2.76 26.28
C CYS A 219 -6.11 1.72 25.17
N ALA A 220 -5.52 0.55 25.48
CA ALA A 220 -5.26 -0.49 24.48
C ALA A 220 -6.53 -0.95 23.73
N PRO A 221 -7.70 -1.15 24.38
CA PRO A 221 -8.92 -1.50 23.67
C PRO A 221 -9.39 -0.43 22.68
N ALA A 222 -9.35 0.85 23.07
CA ALA A 222 -9.71 1.94 22.16
C ALA A 222 -8.69 2.09 21.03
N TRP A 223 -7.41 1.87 21.28
CA TRP A 223 -6.41 1.90 20.22
C TRP A 223 -6.60 0.76 19.21
N ALA A 224 -6.92 -0.45 19.66
CA ALA A 224 -7.30 -1.55 18.78
C ALA A 224 -8.58 -1.22 17.97
N LEU A 225 -9.58 -0.60 18.60
CA LEU A 225 -10.78 -0.12 17.91
C LEU A 225 -10.47 0.94 16.85
N HIS A 226 -9.47 1.80 17.08
CA HIS A 226 -9.02 2.79 16.10
C HIS A 226 -8.51 2.12 14.81
N PHE A 227 -7.69 1.06 14.93
CA PHE A 227 -7.28 0.24 13.77
C PHE A 227 -8.48 -0.37 13.05
N ALA A 228 -9.41 -0.98 13.78
CA ALA A 228 -10.59 -1.61 13.18
C ALA A 228 -11.46 -0.60 12.42
N LYS A 229 -11.70 0.58 13.00
CA LYS A 229 -12.43 1.69 12.35
C LYS A 229 -11.70 2.20 11.11
N PHE A 230 -10.36 2.31 11.17
CA PHE A 230 -9.56 2.71 10.02
C PHE A 230 -9.65 1.71 8.87
N ILE A 231 -9.45 0.41 9.15
CA ILE A 231 -9.50 -0.65 8.13
C ILE A 231 -10.88 -0.68 7.46
N ARG A 232 -11.95 -0.70 8.26
CA ARG A 232 -13.34 -0.69 7.73
C ARG A 232 -13.65 0.57 6.95
N GLY A 233 -13.27 1.73 7.48
CA GLY A 233 -13.51 3.01 6.79
C GLY A 233 -12.78 3.08 5.44
N MET A 234 -11.54 2.60 5.34
CA MET A 234 -10.82 2.54 4.07
C MET A 234 -11.49 1.57 3.08
N GLU A 235 -11.96 0.43 3.56
CA GLU A 235 -12.72 -0.55 2.76
C GLU A 235 -14.03 0.02 2.21
N GLU A 236 -14.77 0.81 3.00
CA GLU A 236 -15.97 1.54 2.55
C GLU A 236 -15.69 2.52 1.39
N TYR A 237 -14.44 3.02 1.28
CA TYR A 237 -14.00 3.83 0.14
C TYR A 237 -13.50 3.02 -1.05
N GLY A 238 -13.59 1.68 -1.01
CA GLY A 238 -13.08 0.76 -2.01
C GLY A 238 -11.57 0.54 -1.93
N ILE A 239 -10.96 0.76 -0.77
CA ILE A 239 -9.51 0.71 -0.56
C ILE A 239 -9.18 -0.30 0.55
N PRO A 240 -9.16 -1.60 0.24
CA PRO A 240 -8.88 -2.62 1.25
C PRO A 240 -7.43 -2.52 1.77
N ILE A 241 -7.26 -2.66 3.08
CA ILE A 241 -5.95 -2.73 3.73
C ILE A 241 -5.47 -4.18 3.73
N TRP A 242 -4.30 -4.43 3.16
CA TRP A 242 -3.72 -5.77 3.07
C TRP A 242 -3.04 -6.20 4.37
N ALA A 243 -2.33 -5.29 5.02
CA ALA A 243 -1.61 -5.56 6.25
C ALA A 243 -1.54 -4.32 7.13
N VAL A 244 -1.28 -4.52 8.42
CA VAL A 244 -0.94 -3.44 9.35
C VAL A 244 0.35 -3.75 10.09
N SER A 245 1.13 -2.72 10.42
CA SER A 245 2.14 -2.82 11.48
C SER A 245 1.55 -2.30 12.80
N VAL A 246 1.97 -2.87 13.92
CA VAL A 246 1.49 -2.47 15.25
C VAL A 246 1.86 -1.02 15.56
N GLN A 247 3.08 -0.62 15.21
CA GLN A 247 3.63 0.70 15.45
C GLN A 247 4.74 0.96 14.43
N ASN A 248 4.85 2.18 13.91
CA ASN A 248 6.03 2.61 13.17
C ASN A 248 7.18 2.88 14.15
N GLU A 249 8.37 2.34 13.86
CA GLU A 249 9.61 2.61 14.62
C GLU A 249 9.39 2.56 16.15
N PRO A 250 8.92 1.42 16.70
CA PRO A 250 8.50 1.32 18.10
C PRO A 250 9.60 1.61 19.12
N GLU A 251 10.87 1.61 18.71
CA GLU A 251 12.02 1.90 19.59
C GLU A 251 12.46 3.38 19.54
N ALA A 252 11.84 4.20 18.68
CA ALA A 252 12.33 5.55 18.38
C ALA A 252 11.53 6.63 19.11
N ALA A 253 12.22 7.39 19.97
CA ALA A 253 11.70 8.64 20.52
C ALA A 253 12.05 9.79 19.57
N GLN A 254 11.04 10.39 18.95
CA GLN A 254 11.23 11.36 17.87
C GLN A 254 10.72 12.75 18.24
N SER A 255 11.12 13.77 17.46
CA SER A 255 10.55 15.12 17.53
C SER A 255 9.21 15.27 16.77
N TRP A 256 8.84 14.23 16.03
CA TRP A 256 7.54 14.03 15.37
C TRP A 256 6.80 12.86 16.01
N GLU A 257 5.61 12.53 15.50
CA GLU A 257 4.75 11.47 16.00
C GLU A 257 5.54 10.18 16.27
N SER A 258 5.51 9.70 17.52
CA SER A 258 6.19 8.47 17.95
C SER A 258 5.43 7.83 19.10
N CYS A 259 5.61 6.53 19.31
CA CYS A 259 5.12 5.85 20.50
C CYS A 259 6.03 4.67 20.79
N ILE A 260 6.59 4.61 22.00
CA ILE A 260 7.53 3.56 22.36
C ILE A 260 6.77 2.29 22.74
N TYR A 261 7.15 1.17 22.14
CA TYR A 261 6.71 -0.17 22.51
C TYR A 261 7.95 -1.02 22.81
N THR A 262 7.91 -1.79 23.89
CA THR A 262 8.86 -2.88 24.11
C THR A 262 8.36 -4.14 23.39
N ALA A 263 9.11 -5.24 23.48
CA ALA A 263 8.75 -6.49 22.81
C ALA A 263 7.57 -7.22 23.49
N GLU A 264 7.38 -6.99 24.79
CA GLU A 264 6.29 -7.52 25.64
C GLU A 264 4.93 -6.86 25.36
#